data_AF-A0A3D2D356-F1
#
_entry.id   AF-A0A3D2D356-F1
#
_cell.length_a   1.000
_cell.length_b   1.000
_cell.length_c   1.000
_cell.angle_alpha   90.00
_cell.angle_beta   90.00
_cell.angle_gamma   90.00
#
_symmetry.space_group_name_H-M   'P 1'
#
loop_
_entity.id
_entity.type
_entity.pdbx_description
1 polymer ?
#
loop_
_entity_poly.entity_id
_entity_poly.type
_entity_poly.pdbx_seq_one_letter_code
_entity_poly.pdbx_strand_id
1 'polypeptide(L)'
;MKKLLATLFSVLALAACALSLVACGGYDVTLPIGDGNVENDGVIAEYHIDDVLTDGYKLKVTFKAESAANLNRKFTFSICNADPIFGKDYRESVLVTFDGSKLENGDYKVDIEIKLDNCFEKTETEKTFFIVLHDDVSPLGLTNCNSSEYKYTYKGDKLNITKD
;
A
#
# COMPACT_ATOMS: atom_id res chain seq x y z
N MET A 1 -37.70 -10.37 45.00
CA MET A 1 -37.32 -10.13 43.58
C MET A 1 -36.81 -8.70 43.34
N LYS A 2 -35.91 -8.16 44.18
CA LYS A 2 -35.37 -6.79 44.02
C LYS A 2 -33.83 -6.72 43.96
N LYS A 3 -33.14 -7.85 44.15
CA LYS A 3 -31.68 -7.93 44.12
C LYS A 3 -31.11 -8.62 42.88
N LEU A 4 -31.96 -9.12 41.97
CA LEU A 4 -31.52 -9.82 40.75
C LEU A 4 -31.52 -8.95 39.49
N LEU A 5 -32.10 -7.74 39.53
CA LEU A 5 -32.12 -6.83 38.39
C LEU A 5 -30.92 -5.86 38.34
N ALA A 6 -30.20 -5.68 39.45
CA ALA A 6 -29.10 -4.72 39.52
C ALA A 6 -27.79 -5.25 38.92
N THR A 7 -27.60 -6.58 38.87
CA THR A 7 -26.36 -7.22 38.39
C THR A 7 -26.36 -7.57 36.91
N LEU A 8 -27.51 -7.52 36.22
CA LEU A 8 -27.57 -7.72 34.77
C LEU A 8 -27.29 -6.43 33.96
N PHE A 9 -27.40 -5.26 34.59
CA PHE A 9 -27.19 -3.98 33.91
C PHE A 9 -25.72 -3.51 33.92
N SER A 10 -24.88 -4.04 34.81
CA SER A 10 -23.46 -3.68 34.89
C SER A 10 -22.55 -4.49 33.97
N VAL A 11 -23.00 -5.64 33.45
CA VAL A 11 -22.22 -6.46 32.51
C VAL A 11 -22.53 -6.09 31.04
N LEU A 12 -23.73 -5.57 30.77
CA LEU A 12 -24.13 -5.20 29.40
C LEU A 12 -23.62 -3.81 28.95
N ALA A 13 -23.18 -2.96 29.89
CA ALA A 13 -22.62 -1.64 29.58
C ALA A 13 -21.11 -1.66 29.25
N LEU A 14 -20.39 -2.74 29.59
CA LEU A 14 -18.95 -2.87 29.25
C LEU A 14 -18.70 -3.48 27.87
N ALA A 15 -19.69 -4.15 27.27
CA ALA A 15 -19.55 -4.77 25.94
C ALA A 15 -19.89 -3.82 24.78
N ALA A 16 -20.39 -2.61 25.07
CA ALA A 16 -20.86 -1.66 24.06
C ALA A 16 -19.83 -0.59 23.64
N CYS A 17 -18.64 -0.55 24.26
CA CYS A 17 -17.59 0.42 23.92
C CYS A 17 -16.44 -0.14 23.06
N ALA A 18 -16.49 -1.41 22.65
CA ALA A 18 -15.40 -2.03 21.87
C ALA A 18 -15.63 -2.02 20.35
N LEU A 19 -16.75 -1.46 19.87
CA LEU A 19 -17.17 -1.50 18.46
C LEU A 19 -17.19 -0.12 17.77
N SER A 20 -16.73 0.93 18.43
CA SER A 20 -16.71 2.27 17.87
C SER A 20 -15.27 2.79 17.81
N LEU A 21 -14.76 2.88 16.58
CA LEU A 21 -13.54 3.54 16.08
C LEU A 21 -12.61 2.57 15.31
N VAL A 22 -13.14 1.89 14.28
CA VAL A 22 -12.32 1.81 13.06
C VAL A 22 -12.42 3.23 12.49
N ALA A 23 -11.44 4.07 12.82
CA ALA A 23 -11.24 5.28 12.05
C ALA A 23 -11.09 4.80 10.60
N CYS A 24 -11.95 5.28 9.70
CA CYS A 24 -11.82 5.05 8.27
C CYS A 24 -10.70 5.97 7.75
N GLY A 25 -9.51 5.79 8.32
CA GLY A 25 -8.29 6.52 8.01
C GLY A 25 -7.49 5.76 6.97
N GLY A 26 -6.60 6.46 6.29
CA GLY A 26 -5.83 5.91 5.19
C GLY A 26 -5.36 7.00 4.25
N TYR A 27 -4.76 6.57 3.15
CA TYR A 27 -4.09 7.45 2.21
C TYR A 27 -4.45 7.07 0.78
N ASP A 28 -5.06 8.01 0.06
CA ASP A 28 -5.20 7.93 -1.39
C ASP A 28 -3.89 8.38 -2.03
N VAL A 29 -3.33 7.54 -2.91
CA VAL A 29 -2.03 7.78 -3.53
C VAL A 29 -2.09 7.54 -5.03
N THR A 30 -1.40 8.42 -5.76
CA THR A 30 -1.12 8.32 -7.18
C THR A 30 0.39 8.28 -7.37
N LEU A 31 0.92 7.23 -8.00
CA LEU A 31 2.34 7.07 -8.33
C LEU A 31 2.52 7.04 -9.85
N PRO A 32 2.82 8.19 -10.49
CA PRO A 32 3.17 8.24 -11.90
C PRO A 32 4.65 7.91 -12.12
N ILE A 33 4.96 7.16 -13.19
CA ILE A 33 6.30 7.07 -13.80
C ILE A 33 6.17 7.42 -15.28
N GLY A 34 7.21 7.99 -15.88
CA GLY A 34 7.25 8.46 -17.28
C GLY A 34 8.64 8.96 -17.64
N ASP A 35 9.02 8.90 -18.91
CA ASP A 35 10.31 9.37 -19.41
C ASP A 35 10.53 10.88 -19.23
N GLY A 36 9.46 11.65 -18.99
CA GLY A 36 9.50 13.07 -18.64
C GLY A 36 9.89 14.01 -19.80
N ASN A 37 10.13 13.46 -20.98
CA ASN A 37 10.44 14.17 -22.21
C ASN A 37 9.28 14.10 -23.21
N VAL A 38 8.39 13.12 -23.07
CA VAL A 38 7.17 12.98 -23.86
C VAL A 38 5.97 13.42 -23.03
N GLU A 39 5.14 14.29 -23.60
CA GLU A 39 3.92 14.73 -22.94
C GLU A 39 2.90 13.59 -22.87
N ASN A 40 2.27 13.38 -21.71
CA ASN A 40 1.27 12.33 -21.45
C ASN A 40 1.81 10.91 -21.62
N ASP A 41 3.04 10.65 -21.16
CA ASP A 41 3.71 9.35 -21.27
C ASP A 41 3.64 8.49 -20.00
N GLY A 42 2.81 8.90 -19.04
CA GLY A 42 2.75 8.32 -17.72
C GLY A 42 2.14 6.92 -17.67
N VAL A 43 2.74 6.05 -16.87
CA VAL A 43 2.06 4.88 -16.28
C VAL A 43 1.84 5.15 -14.81
N ILE A 44 0.61 4.98 -14.35
CA ILE A 44 0.14 5.49 -13.06
C ILE A 44 -0.42 4.33 -12.25
N ALA A 45 0.01 4.19 -11.00
CA ALA A 45 -0.67 3.36 -10.01
C ALA A 45 -1.50 4.25 -9.07
N GLU A 46 -2.79 3.94 -8.94
CA GLU A 46 -3.70 4.57 -7.99
C GLU A 46 -4.19 3.54 -6.97
N TYR A 47 -4.11 3.87 -5.68
CA TYR A 47 -4.56 2.99 -4.61
C TYR A 47 -4.98 3.78 -3.36
N HIS A 48 -5.77 3.11 -2.51
CA HIS A 48 -6.02 3.51 -1.14
C HIS A 48 -5.38 2.49 -0.20
N ILE A 49 -4.62 2.96 0.79
CA ILE A 49 -4.09 2.12 1.86
C ILE A 49 -4.60 2.59 3.22
N ASP A 50 -5.24 1.67 3.95
CA ASP A 50 -5.73 1.93 5.30
C ASP A 50 -4.55 2.21 6.26
N ASP A 51 -4.79 3.04 7.27
CA ASP A 51 -3.79 3.34 8.31
C ASP A 51 -3.54 2.17 9.28
N VAL A 52 -4.36 1.11 9.21
CA VAL A 52 -4.19 -0.12 9.98
C VAL A 52 -4.42 -1.34 9.10
N LEU A 53 -3.38 -2.17 8.92
CA LEU A 53 -3.48 -3.42 8.17
C LEU A 53 -3.51 -4.64 9.09
N THR A 54 -4.25 -5.65 8.67
CA THR A 54 -4.21 -7.02 9.22
C THR A 54 -3.58 -7.98 8.21
N ASP A 55 -3.15 -9.16 8.64
CA ASP A 55 -2.72 -10.18 7.68
C ASP A 55 -3.84 -10.55 6.70
N GLY A 56 -3.50 -10.64 5.42
CA GLY A 56 -4.46 -10.84 4.34
C GLY A 56 -5.22 -9.58 3.93
N TYR A 57 -4.76 -8.38 4.34
CA TYR A 57 -5.30 -7.11 3.85
C TYR A 57 -5.33 -7.09 2.32
N LYS A 58 -6.43 -6.59 1.73
CA LYS A 58 -6.60 -6.52 0.28
C LYS A 58 -6.37 -5.11 -0.22
N LEU A 59 -5.19 -4.86 -0.77
CA LEU A 59 -4.87 -3.61 -1.43
C LEU A 59 -5.46 -3.60 -2.84
N LYS A 60 -6.37 -2.66 -3.11
CA LYS A 60 -6.95 -2.48 -4.44
C LYS A 60 -6.15 -1.43 -5.19
N VAL A 61 -5.62 -1.81 -6.35
CA VAL A 61 -4.78 -0.95 -7.18
C VAL A 61 -5.38 -0.85 -8.57
N THR A 62 -5.45 0.37 -9.10
CA THR A 62 -5.76 0.64 -10.51
C THR A 62 -4.52 1.15 -11.19
N PHE A 63 -4.06 0.44 -12.22
CA PHE A 63 -3.00 0.88 -13.11
C PHE A 63 -3.61 1.51 -14.36
N LYS A 64 -3.05 2.65 -14.78
CA LYS A 64 -3.50 3.40 -15.95
C LYS A 64 -2.30 3.77 -16.82
N ALA A 65 -2.57 3.97 -18.10
CA ALA A 65 -1.62 4.52 -19.05
C ALA A 65 -2.18 5.82 -19.64
N GLU A 66 -1.34 6.84 -19.71
CA GLU A 66 -1.60 8.03 -20.50
C GLU A 66 -1.41 7.74 -22.00
N SER A 67 -1.87 8.66 -22.85
CA SER A 67 -2.02 8.41 -24.30
C SER A 67 -0.71 8.15 -25.05
N ALA A 68 0.43 8.62 -24.53
CA ALA A 68 1.75 8.45 -25.12
C ALA A 68 2.65 7.49 -24.32
N ALA A 69 2.11 6.77 -23.34
CA ALA A 69 2.88 5.88 -22.49
C ALA A 69 3.56 4.76 -23.29
N ASN A 70 4.83 4.49 -22.97
CA ASN A 70 5.55 3.36 -23.56
C ASN A 70 5.14 2.05 -22.89
N LEU A 71 4.24 1.32 -23.53
CA LEU A 71 3.70 0.05 -23.03
C LEU A 71 4.51 -1.20 -23.43
N ASN A 72 5.58 -1.03 -24.21
CA ASN A 72 6.50 -2.12 -24.55
C ASN A 72 7.56 -2.32 -23.44
N ARG A 73 7.07 -2.43 -22.20
CA ARG A 73 7.86 -2.54 -20.98
C ARG A 73 7.12 -3.41 -19.97
N LYS A 74 7.84 -3.83 -18.94
CA LYS A 74 7.27 -4.51 -17.78
C LYS A 74 7.26 -3.58 -16.58
N PHE A 75 6.16 -3.61 -15.84
CA PHE A 75 5.97 -2.80 -14.65
C PHE A 75 5.89 -3.69 -13.42
N THR A 76 6.48 -3.21 -12.33
CA THR A 76 6.47 -3.85 -11.02
C THR A 76 5.92 -2.89 -9.99
N PHE A 77 4.98 -3.38 -9.20
CA PHE A 77 4.44 -2.70 -8.04
C PHE A 77 4.82 -3.50 -6.79
N SER A 78 5.43 -2.86 -5.80
CA SER A 78 6.11 -3.55 -4.71
C SER A 78 6.13 -2.75 -3.41
N ILE A 79 6.52 -3.45 -2.33
CA ILE A 79 6.84 -2.85 -1.02
C ILE A 79 8.34 -2.99 -0.78
N CYS A 80 9.01 -1.88 -0.51
CA CYS A 80 10.44 -1.82 -0.21
C CYS A 80 10.68 -1.31 1.22
N ASN A 81 11.76 -1.77 1.86
CA ASN A 81 12.17 -1.28 3.19
C ASN A 81 13.09 -0.04 3.14
N ALA A 82 13.49 0.39 1.94
CA ALA A 82 14.22 1.61 1.66
C ALA A 82 13.85 2.09 0.25
N ASP A 83 14.03 3.38 -0.02
CA ASP A 83 13.75 3.98 -1.33
C ASP A 83 14.68 3.35 -2.40
N PRO A 84 14.14 2.78 -3.49
CA PRO A 84 14.97 2.16 -4.54
C PRO A 84 15.84 3.11 -5.36
N ILE A 85 15.53 4.41 -5.37
CA ILE A 85 16.26 5.44 -6.13
C ILE A 85 17.46 5.95 -5.31
N PHE A 86 17.26 6.16 -4.00
CA PHE A 86 18.25 6.82 -3.14
C PHE A 86 18.91 5.88 -2.11
N GLY A 87 18.32 4.71 -1.86
CA GLY A 87 18.85 3.71 -0.95
C GLY A 87 20.11 3.03 -1.51
N LYS A 88 21.06 2.71 -0.63
CA LYS A 88 22.26 1.94 -1.02
C LYS A 88 21.92 0.50 -1.38
N ASP A 89 21.06 -0.10 -0.56
CA ASP A 89 20.54 -1.46 -0.69
C ASP A 89 19.10 -1.45 -0.17
N TYR A 90 18.24 -2.27 -0.75
CA TYR A 90 16.86 -2.46 -0.30
C TYR A 90 16.42 -3.91 -0.52
N ARG A 91 15.45 -4.33 0.29
CA ARG A 91 14.67 -5.55 0.07
C ARG A 91 13.36 -5.15 -0.58
N GLU A 92 13.05 -5.79 -1.69
CA GLU A 92 11.80 -5.62 -2.42
C GLU A 92 10.88 -6.83 -2.21
N SER A 93 9.63 -6.54 -1.86
CA SER A 93 8.53 -7.51 -1.81
C SER A 93 7.60 -7.22 -2.98
N VAL A 94 7.81 -7.94 -4.09
CA VAL A 94 7.00 -7.77 -5.31
C VAL A 94 5.56 -8.18 -5.03
N LEU A 95 4.63 -7.25 -5.27
CA LEU A 95 3.19 -7.48 -5.11
C LEU A 95 2.54 -7.93 -6.42
N VAL A 96 2.89 -7.27 -7.52
CA VAL A 96 2.47 -7.66 -8.87
C VAL A 96 3.49 -7.17 -9.89
N THR A 97 3.70 -8.01 -10.91
CA THR A 97 4.42 -7.64 -12.11
C THR A 97 3.53 -7.90 -13.31
N PHE A 98 3.49 -6.97 -14.27
CA PHE A 98 2.67 -7.10 -15.47
C PHE A 98 3.33 -6.46 -16.68
N ASP A 99 3.00 -6.99 -17.87
CA ASP A 99 3.41 -6.40 -19.13
C ASP A 99 2.50 -5.19 -19.45
N GLY A 100 3.08 -4.12 -20.00
CA GLY A 100 2.35 -2.89 -20.33
C GLY A 100 1.20 -3.09 -21.30
N SER A 101 1.21 -4.17 -22.08
CA SER A 101 0.10 -4.58 -22.96
C SER A 101 -1.23 -4.74 -22.24
N LYS A 102 -1.24 -4.97 -20.91
CA LYS A 102 -2.47 -4.98 -20.10
C LYS A 102 -3.20 -3.63 -20.06
N LEU A 103 -2.49 -2.53 -20.36
CA LEU A 103 -3.02 -1.17 -20.32
C LEU A 103 -3.48 -0.66 -21.69
N GLU A 104 -3.20 -1.39 -22.78
CA GLU A 104 -3.59 -0.97 -24.15
C GLU A 104 -5.11 -0.84 -24.32
N ASN A 105 -5.88 -1.62 -23.58
CA ASN A 105 -7.35 -1.67 -23.67
C ASN A 105 -8.05 -0.97 -22.49
N GLY A 106 -7.32 -0.14 -21.74
CA GLY A 106 -7.82 0.61 -20.59
C GLY A 106 -7.19 0.18 -19.26
N ASP A 107 -7.81 0.61 -18.17
CA ASP A 107 -7.30 0.38 -16.81
C ASP A 107 -7.09 -1.10 -16.48
N TYR A 108 -5.96 -1.41 -15.86
CA TYR A 108 -5.71 -2.72 -15.26
C TYR A 108 -5.96 -2.65 -13.74
N LYS A 109 -7.00 -3.34 -13.27
CA LYS A 109 -7.42 -3.33 -11.86
C LYS A 109 -7.07 -4.64 -11.18
N VAL A 110 -6.44 -4.58 -10.00
CA VAL A 110 -5.97 -5.75 -9.26
C VAL A 110 -6.30 -5.60 -7.77
N ASP A 111 -6.82 -6.68 -7.18
CA ASP A 111 -6.93 -6.83 -5.74
C ASP A 111 -5.76 -7.72 -5.26
N ILE A 112 -4.85 -7.15 -4.47
CA ILE A 112 -3.63 -7.80 -4.01
C ILE A 112 -3.76 -8.13 -2.53
N GLU A 113 -3.60 -9.41 -2.17
CA GLU A 113 -3.54 -9.81 -0.77
C GLU A 113 -2.14 -9.58 -0.20
N ILE A 114 -2.04 -8.76 0.84
CA ILE A 114 -0.81 -8.47 1.56
C ILE A 114 -0.66 -9.46 2.71
N LYS A 115 0.36 -10.32 2.61
CA LYS A 115 0.85 -11.11 3.74
C LYS A 115 1.87 -10.29 4.51
N LEU A 116 1.54 -9.92 5.75
CA LEU A 116 2.35 -8.97 6.52
C LEU A 116 3.77 -9.51 6.76
N ASP A 117 3.88 -10.79 7.10
CA ASP A 117 5.17 -11.45 7.36
C ASP A 117 6.05 -11.58 6.09
N ASN A 118 5.46 -11.45 4.89
CA ASN A 118 6.22 -11.42 3.63
C ASN A 118 6.76 -10.02 3.30
N CYS A 119 6.19 -8.96 3.86
CA CYS A 119 6.46 -7.58 3.47
C CYS A 119 7.20 -6.79 4.58
N PHE A 120 6.85 -7.03 5.84
CA PHE A 120 7.27 -6.24 6.99
C PHE A 120 7.96 -7.08 8.05
N GLU A 121 8.99 -6.51 8.67
CA GLU A 121 9.62 -7.12 9.84
C GLU A 121 8.80 -6.79 11.09
N LYS A 122 8.52 -7.77 11.95
CA LYS A 122 7.83 -7.52 13.23
C LYS A 122 8.68 -6.64 14.13
N THR A 123 8.11 -5.52 14.57
CA THR A 123 8.82 -4.54 15.41
C THR A 123 7.85 -3.67 16.20
N GLU A 124 8.22 -3.35 17.44
CA GLU A 124 7.53 -2.35 18.26
C GLU A 124 8.11 -0.93 18.03
N THR A 125 9.28 -0.85 17.40
CA THR A 125 9.93 0.42 17.04
C THR A 125 9.49 0.84 15.65
N GLU A 126 9.32 2.15 15.45
CA GLU A 126 8.97 2.70 14.14
C GLU A 126 10.02 2.35 13.08
N LYS A 127 9.55 1.90 11.92
CA LYS A 127 10.37 1.66 10.72
C LYS A 127 9.73 2.31 9.50
N THR A 128 10.53 2.59 8.49
CA THR A 128 10.08 3.13 7.21
C THR A 128 9.83 2.01 6.20
N PHE A 129 8.86 2.21 5.31
CA PHE A 129 8.69 1.42 4.10
C PHE A 129 8.19 2.30 2.96
N PHE A 130 8.29 1.78 1.74
CA PHE A 130 7.91 2.46 0.52
C PHE A 130 6.99 1.56 -0.28
N ILE A 131 5.89 2.10 -0.79
CA ILE A 131 5.15 1.45 -1.87
C ILE A 131 5.65 2.05 -3.17
N VAL A 132 6.08 1.20 -4.09
CA VAL A 132 6.86 1.58 -5.27
C VAL A 132 6.15 1.11 -6.53
N LEU A 133 6.11 1.97 -7.54
CA LEU A 133 5.90 1.60 -8.93
C LEU A 133 7.20 1.86 -9.69
N HIS A 134 7.69 0.87 -10.43
CA HIS A 134 8.81 1.06 -11.33
C HIS A 134 8.69 0.19 -12.59
N ASP A 135 9.43 0.55 -13.64
CA ASP A 135 9.59 -0.32 -14.81
C ASP A 135 10.87 -1.18 -14.71
N ASP A 136 11.14 -1.99 -15.72
CA ASP A 136 12.28 -2.90 -15.79
C ASP A 136 13.59 -2.28 -16.29
N VAL A 137 13.62 -0.96 -16.53
CA VAL A 137 14.83 -0.25 -16.95
C VAL A 137 15.76 -0.04 -15.76
N SER A 138 17.03 -0.42 -15.93
CA SER A 138 18.08 -0.20 -14.93
C SER A 138 19.08 0.87 -15.43
N PRO A 139 19.57 1.77 -14.56
CA PRO A 139 19.21 1.90 -13.14
C PRO A 139 17.81 2.50 -12.93
N LEU A 140 17.25 2.29 -11.74
CA LEU A 140 16.06 3.02 -11.30
C LEU A 140 16.43 4.48 -11.01
N GLY A 141 15.52 5.38 -11.38
CA GLY A 141 15.65 6.82 -11.28
C GLY A 141 14.28 7.50 -11.29
N LEU A 142 14.27 8.83 -11.24
CA LEU A 142 13.05 9.62 -11.07
C LEU A 142 12.02 9.48 -12.20
N THR A 143 12.42 8.96 -13.36
CA THR A 143 11.55 8.80 -14.54
C THR A 143 10.93 7.41 -14.61
N ASN A 144 11.63 6.38 -14.15
CA ASN A 144 11.18 4.99 -14.25
C ASN A 144 10.87 4.33 -12.91
N CYS A 145 10.94 5.09 -11.82
CA CYS A 145 10.59 4.66 -10.47
C CYS A 145 9.95 5.82 -9.72
N ASN A 146 8.87 5.54 -9.00
CA ASN A 146 8.25 6.47 -8.07
C ASN A 146 7.76 5.70 -6.85
N SER A 147 7.80 6.35 -5.69
CA SER A 147 7.49 5.72 -4.42
C SER A 147 6.74 6.66 -3.49
N SER A 148 5.88 6.06 -2.67
CA SER A 148 5.28 6.73 -1.53
C SER A 148 5.90 6.18 -0.26
N GLU A 149 6.47 7.08 0.55
CA GLU A 149 7.03 6.77 1.87
C GLU A 149 5.94 6.67 2.94
N TYR A 150 6.17 5.77 3.89
CA TYR A 150 5.36 5.57 5.08
C TYR A 150 6.23 5.09 6.24
N LYS A 151 5.72 5.28 7.45
CA LYS A 151 6.22 4.66 8.68
C LYS A 151 5.25 3.59 9.18
N TYR A 152 5.78 2.60 9.89
CA TYR A 152 4.97 1.57 10.52
C TYR A 152 5.49 1.10 11.88
N THR A 153 4.56 0.59 12.68
CA THR A 153 4.81 -0.18 13.92
C THR A 153 3.83 -1.35 14.02
N TYR A 154 4.22 -2.42 14.70
CA TYR A 154 3.28 -3.48 15.08
C TYR A 154 2.63 -3.18 16.44
N LYS A 155 1.31 -3.34 16.51
CA LYS A 155 0.55 -3.39 17.77
C LYS A 155 -0.24 -4.69 17.80
N GLY A 156 0.33 -5.72 18.42
CA GLY A 156 -0.20 -7.08 18.36
C GLY A 156 -0.05 -7.66 16.95
N ASP A 157 -1.17 -8.07 16.34
CA ASP A 157 -1.26 -8.63 14.99
C ASP A 157 -1.52 -7.59 13.89
N LYS A 158 -1.58 -6.30 14.26
CA LYS A 158 -1.88 -5.20 13.35
C LYS A 158 -0.66 -4.37 13.03
N LEU A 159 -0.49 -4.06 11.75
CA LEU A 159 0.46 -3.07 11.26
C LEU A 159 -0.22 -1.69 11.29
N ASN A 160 0.32 -0.74 12.05
CA ASN A 160 -0.17 0.63 12.06
C ASN A 160 0.73 1.45 11.14
N ILE A 161 0.16 2.23 10.24
CA ILE A 161 0.84 3.01 9.21
C ILE A 161 0.59 4.49 9.46
N THR A 162 1.63 5.31 9.26
CA THR A 162 1.50 6.76 9.13
C THR A 162 2.24 7.25 7.89
N LYS A 163 1.70 8.27 7.22
CA LYS A 163 2.38 8.99 6.15
C LYS A 163 3.02 10.25 6.73
N ASP A 164 4.27 10.50 6.38
CA ASP A 164 4.94 11.79 6.63
C ASP A 164 4.58 12.82 5.54
#